data_AF-A0A6B9S1Q9-F1
#
_entry.id   AF-A0A6B9S1Q9-F1
#
_cell.length_a   1.000
_cell.length_b   1.000
_cell.length_c   1.000
_cell.angle_alpha   90.00
_cell.angle_beta   90.00
_cell.angle_gamma   90.00
#
_symmetry.space_group_name_H-M   'P 1'
#
loop_
_entity.id
_entity.type
_entity.pdbx_description
1 polymer ?
#
loop_
_entity_poly.entity_id
_entity_poly.type
_entity_poly.pdbx_seq_one_letter_code
_entity_poly.pdbx_strand_id
1 'polypeptide(L)' 'RLEKKATYEEIKHAIKDESEGKLKGILGYTEDDVVSTDFVGDSRSSIFDAK' A
#
# COMPACT_ATOMS: atom_id res chain seq x y z
N ARG A 1 -7.97 15.88 -4.14
CA ARG A 1 -7.20 16.63 -5.18
C ARG A 1 -5.79 16.78 -4.63
N LEU A 2 -4.77 16.22 -5.27
CA LEU A 2 -3.39 16.26 -4.76
C LEU A 2 -2.82 17.68 -4.88
N GLU A 3 -2.17 18.17 -3.82
CA GLU A 3 -1.52 19.49 -3.79
C GLU A 3 -0.23 19.53 -4.63
N LYS A 4 0.44 18.39 -4.78
CA LYS A 4 1.57 18.20 -5.71
C LYS A 4 1.17 17.20 -6.78
N LYS A 5 1.47 17.52 -8.04
CA LYS A 5 1.39 16.54 -9.13
C LYS A 5 2.40 15.44 -8.81
N ALA A 6 1.90 14.29 -8.40
CA ALA A 6 2.65 13.06 -8.26
C ALA A 6 2.06 12.07 -9.25
N THR A 7 2.94 11.39 -9.98
CA THR A 7 2.54 10.26 -10.82
C THR A 7 2.14 9.09 -9.95
N TYR A 8 1.29 8.22 -10.48
CA TYR A 8 0.85 7.03 -9.73
C TYR A 8 2.05 6.17 -9.32
N GLU A 9 3.08 6.08 -10.18
CA GLU A 9 4.33 5.37 -9.87
C GLU A 9 5.13 6.00 -8.72
N GLU A 10 5.20 7.33 -8.63
CA GLU A 10 5.86 8.00 -7.50
C GLU A 10 5.15 7.71 -6.17
N ILE A 11 3.81 7.67 -6.18
CA ILE A 11 3.01 7.34 -5.00
C ILE A 11 3.23 5.88 -4.61
N LYS A 12 3.21 4.97 -5.59
CA LYS A 12 3.50 3.54 -5.38
C LYS A 12 4.87 3.33 -4.75
N HIS A 13 5.90 3.96 -5.31
CA HIS A 13 7.27 3.80 -4.82
C HIS A 13 7.41 4.34 -3.40
N ALA A 14 6.85 5.52 -3.12
CA ALA A 14 6.88 6.12 -1.79
C ALA A 14 6.14 5.26 -0.76
N ILE A 15 4.98 4.70 -1.12
CA ILE A 15 4.21 3.82 -0.24
C ILE A 15 4.93 2.48 -0.04
N LYS A 16 5.53 1.92 -1.08
CA LYS A 16 6.32 0.69 -0.99
C LYS A 16 7.50 0.86 -0.02
N ASP A 17 8.29 1.91 -0.20
CA ASP A 17 9.41 2.25 0.69
C ASP A 17 8.96 2.42 2.15
N GLU A 18 7.87 3.17 2.38
CA GLU A 18 7.35 3.37 3.74
C GLU A 18 6.75 2.07 4.33
N SER A 19 6.11 1.23 3.51
CA SER A 19 5.57 -0.08 3.91
C SER A 19 6.68 -1.07 4.30
N GLU A 20 7.84 -1.03 3.63
CA GLU A 20 8.99 -1.88 3.94
C GLU A 20 9.87 -1.29 5.06
N GLY A 21 9.75 0.02 5.30
CA GLY A 21 10.50 0.77 6.30
C GLY A 21 9.73 0.99 7.59
N LYS A 22 9.22 2.22 7.78
CA LYS A 22 8.66 2.69 9.04
C LYS A 22 7.30 2.10 9.37
N LEU A 23 6.52 1.73 8.35
CA LEU A 23 5.19 1.17 8.50
C LEU A 23 5.18 -0.34 8.33
N LYS A 24 6.36 -0.99 8.36
CA LYS A 24 6.49 -2.44 8.27
C LYS A 24 5.72 -3.14 9.39
N GLY A 25 4.67 -3.84 9.00
CA GLY A 25 3.75 -4.53 9.90
C GLY A 25 2.43 -3.79 10.19
N ILE A 26 2.34 -2.50 9.83
CA ILE A 26 1.12 -1.69 9.96
C ILE A 26 0.51 -1.42 8.58
N LEU A 27 1.34 -0.98 7.62
CA LEU A 27 0.95 -0.73 6.24
C LEU A 27 1.50 -1.86 5.34
N GLY A 28 0.61 -2.58 4.67
CA GLY A 28 0.96 -3.47 3.57
C GLY A 28 0.87 -2.75 2.24
N TYR A 29 1.68 -3.18 1.27
CA TYR A 29 1.61 -2.76 -0.12
C TYR A 29 1.40 -4.01 -0.98
N THR A 30 0.43 -3.96 -1.89
CA THR A 30 0.13 -5.06 -2.81
C THR A 30 -0.14 -4.52 -4.22
N GLU A 31 0.44 -5.17 -5.21
CA GLU A 31 0.21 -4.91 -6.65
C GLU A 31 -0.49 -6.09 -7.34
N ASP A 32 -0.79 -7.15 -6.57
CA ASP A 32 -1.49 -8.33 -7.04
C ASP A 32 -3.00 -8.13 -7.02
N ASP A 33 -3.70 -8.88 -7.88
CA ASP A 33 -5.16 -9.01 -7.88
C ASP A 33 -5.62 -9.78 -6.63
N VAL A 34 -5.69 -9.08 -5.51
CA VAL A 34 -6.16 -9.62 -4.24
C VAL A 34 -7.64 -9.30 -4.06
N VAL A 35 -8.38 -10.28 -3.56
CA VAL A 35 -9.81 -10.12 -3.26
C VAL A 35 -10.01 -9.85 -1.78
N SER A 36 -11.15 -9.28 -1.40
CA SER A 36 -11.47 -8.95 0.00
C SER A 36 -11.30 -10.13 0.97
N THR A 37 -11.44 -11.37 0.48
CA THR A 37 -11.24 -12.60 1.26
C THR A 37 -9.77 -12.82 1.66
N ASP A 38 -8.81 -12.36 0.87
CA ASP A 38 -7.37 -12.53 1.14
C ASP A 38 -6.89 -11.70 2.34
N PHE A 39 -7.67 -10.68 2.71
CA PHE A 39 -7.40 -9.83 3.87
C PHE A 39 -8.09 -10.30 5.15
N VAL A 40 -8.89 -11.37 5.08
CA VAL A 40 -9.60 -11.90 6.26
C VAL A 40 -8.60 -12.56 7.20
N GLY A 41 -8.32 -11.89 8.32
CA GLY A 41 -7.35 -12.34 9.32
C GLY A 41 -5.95 -11.73 9.15
N ASP A 42 -5.78 -10.79 8.22
CA ASP A 42 -4.54 -10.04 8.11
C ASP A 42 -4.39 -9.08 9.30
N SER A 43 -3.31 -9.24 10.06
CA SER A 43 -2.98 -8.43 11.22
C SER A 43 -2.45 -7.04 10.87
N ARG A 44 -2.24 -6.73 9.58
CA ARG A 44 -1.85 -5.41 9.10
C ARG A 44 -3.03 -4.45 9.19
N SER A 45 -2.81 -3.26 9.73
CA SER A 45 -3.87 -2.28 9.97
C SER A 45 -4.41 -1.62 8.70
N SER A 46 -3.61 -1.59 7.63
CA SER A 46 -4.03 -1.04 6.34
C SER A 46 -3.20 -1.67 5.22
N ILE A 47 -3.83 -1.97 4.09
CA ILE A 47 -3.15 -2.53 2.92
C ILE A 47 -3.47 -1.66 1.72
N PHE A 48 -2.43 -1.11 1.11
CA PHE A 48 -2.53 -0.28 -0.08
C PHE A 48 -2.49 -1.16 -1.32
N ASP A 49 -3.63 -1.24 -2.00
CA ASP A 49 -3.76 -1.88 -3.31
C ASP A 49 -3.40 -0.87 -4.39
N ALA A 50 -2.32 -1.16 -5.11
CA ALA A 50 -1.70 -0.29 -6.09
C ALA A 50 -2.05 -0.67 -7.54
N LYS A 51 -3.25 -1.20 -7.78
CA LYS A 51 -3.74 -1.45 -9.14
C LYS A 51 -4.19 -0.18 -9.86
#